data_AF-A0A943ECQ9-F1
#
_entry.id   AF-A0A943ECQ9-F1
#
_cell.length_a   1.000
_cell.length_b   1.000
_cell.length_c   1.000
_cell.angle_alpha   90.00
_cell.angle_beta   90.00
_cell.angle_gamma   90.00
#
_symmetry.space_group_name_H-M   'P 1'
#
loop_
_entity.id
_entity.type
_entity.pdbx_description
1 polymer ?
#
loop_
_entity_poly.entity_id
_entity_poly.type
_entity_poly.pdbx_seq_one_letter_code
_entity_poly.pdbx_strand_id
1 'polypeptide(L)'
;MKRKLAAMLLALCLMTGMTATAFAQGDPAAEPAGAPPAPQETTVEFESPDVFIDIGEEQKLNVKVTPEVAPEEIQWKSDNEDIVTVDQEGKIHGVAGGEANVSAEVNGVKAEILVVVCVPVSYTADTFTDLDQDKILQNLNKILGPMEVDSLSLKAKMAANGQSMMLSHQIINKAIELQYAVNATLLKSDGKEAYRWSFNTDLDGTPSLTAAVDLAVDIHNADQDQALARLFKGGKGLVIDAKQQGAYPAGTELCFANEMFGDATLSLYKMENGNAVKKGEVKAYEGVEAYLRLSTGGVYVLSDLTEEEILANAQAPETIFTAEDLKNNKQAILDSLANTEEPVVCIMFTAADKAAVMPADVIEAAQANGKQLAAALQNEDGSIYMWLFNAYGQTTQQKAMDVKLYASFTDVSADAEMQALLGREAKAVRIDLAHEGALPQGTVVAFPALSVFADGQTVYLYELKDGKLVGAGADGAPAKSLIEQGVAVYETTHCSSYIMTDVAQISGAAGETAGPSAASPQTGDAQASMMLWVVVAVLALAGAGTAALAKRR
;
A
#
# COMPACT_ATOMS: atom_id res chain seq x y z
N MET A 1 -19.50 -19.63 10.74
CA MET A 1 -20.49 -20.45 11.49
C MET A 1 -19.93 -21.88 11.63
N LYS A 2 -20.23 -22.65 12.68
CA LYS A 2 -19.44 -23.86 13.07
C LYS A 2 -19.47 -25.05 12.07
N ARG A 3 -18.31 -25.46 11.53
CA ARG A 3 -17.94 -26.86 11.17
C ARG A 3 -16.42 -27.02 11.39
N LYS A 4 -16.00 -27.59 12.54
CA LYS A 4 -15.49 -28.96 12.75
C LYS A 4 -13.99 -29.15 12.39
N LEU A 5 -13.10 -28.94 13.38
CA LEU A 5 -11.80 -29.61 13.45
C LEU A 5 -11.97 -31.06 13.96
N ALA A 6 -11.29 -32.02 13.33
CA ALA A 6 -10.76 -33.29 13.87
C ALA A 6 -10.33 -34.20 12.69
N ALA A 7 -9.33 -35.08 12.77
CA ALA A 7 -8.19 -35.23 13.67
C ALA A 7 -7.25 -36.31 13.09
N MET A 8 -5.94 -36.18 13.25
CA MET A 8 -4.97 -37.19 12.80
C MET A 8 -3.99 -37.52 13.93
N LEU A 9 -4.08 -38.72 14.53
CA LEU A 9 -2.92 -39.46 15.07
C LEU A 9 -3.24 -40.89 15.54
N LEU A 10 -2.26 -41.75 15.29
CA LEU A 10 -2.12 -43.17 15.63
C LEU A 10 -2.45 -43.54 17.09
N ALA A 11 -2.95 -44.76 17.31
CA ALA A 11 -2.84 -45.48 18.57
C ALA A 11 -2.59 -46.99 18.35
N LEU A 12 -1.50 -47.50 18.95
CA LEU A 12 -1.10 -48.91 18.94
C LEU A 12 -0.90 -49.38 20.39
N CYS A 13 -1.59 -50.44 20.81
CA CYS A 13 -1.31 -51.27 22.01
C CYS A 13 -2.15 -52.57 21.91
N LEU A 14 -1.61 -53.78 21.76
CA LEU A 14 -0.76 -54.62 22.64
C LEU A 14 -1.49 -55.40 23.76
N MET A 15 -1.33 -56.74 23.71
CA MET A 15 -1.29 -57.71 24.84
C MET A 15 -2.64 -58.07 25.51
N THR A 16 -3.01 -59.32 25.88
CA THR A 16 -2.42 -60.69 25.88
C THR A 16 -3.52 -61.73 25.47
N GLY A 17 -3.38 -63.06 25.40
CA GLY A 17 -2.30 -64.02 25.73
C GLY A 17 -2.78 -65.51 25.74
N MET A 18 -2.03 -66.38 26.44
CA MET A 18 -2.32 -67.79 26.83
C MET A 18 -2.47 -68.92 25.77
N THR A 19 -1.32 -69.59 25.56
CA THR A 19 -1.09 -71.07 25.64
C THR A 19 -1.86 -72.07 24.76
N ALA A 20 -1.09 -72.93 24.09
CA ALA A 20 -1.55 -74.08 23.33
C ALA A 20 -1.53 -75.41 24.13
N THR A 21 -2.37 -76.35 23.72
CA THR A 21 -2.16 -77.81 23.87
C THR A 21 -2.75 -78.53 22.67
N ALA A 22 -2.14 -79.65 22.26
CA ALA A 22 -2.43 -80.34 21.00
C ALA A 22 -2.97 -81.77 21.21
N PHE A 23 -3.29 -82.42 20.07
CA PHE A 23 -3.69 -83.83 19.86
C PHE A 23 -5.15 -84.23 20.11
N ALA A 24 -5.85 -84.55 19.02
CA ALA A 24 -6.05 -85.96 18.63
C ALA A 24 -6.42 -86.06 17.13
N GLN A 25 -6.00 -87.13 16.44
CA GLN A 25 -6.43 -87.44 15.06
C GLN A 25 -7.74 -88.23 15.08
N GLY A 26 -8.58 -88.03 14.06
CA GLY A 26 -9.71 -88.88 13.72
C GLY A 26 -9.90 -88.90 12.20
N ASP A 27 -10.09 -90.09 11.63
CA ASP A 27 -10.20 -90.33 10.19
C ASP A 27 -11.51 -89.76 9.58
N PRO A 28 -11.56 -89.52 8.25
CA PRO A 28 -12.64 -88.76 7.63
C PRO A 28 -13.96 -89.54 7.53
N ALA A 29 -15.02 -88.98 8.10
CA ALA A 29 -16.38 -89.32 7.72
C ALA A 29 -16.75 -88.55 6.43
N ALA A 30 -17.38 -89.23 5.47
CA ALA A 30 -17.80 -88.58 4.23
C ALA A 30 -18.98 -87.61 4.49
N GLU A 31 -18.81 -86.34 4.14
CA GLU A 31 -19.93 -85.39 4.10
C GLU A 31 -20.87 -85.72 2.92
N PRO A 32 -22.19 -85.55 3.10
CA PRO A 32 -23.16 -85.73 2.02
C PRO A 32 -23.06 -84.61 0.98
N ALA A 33 -23.49 -84.90 -0.25
CA ALA A 33 -23.52 -83.93 -1.35
C ALA A 33 -24.23 -82.64 -0.93
N GLY A 34 -23.56 -81.50 -1.14
CA GLY A 34 -23.98 -80.21 -0.62
C GLY A 34 -25.38 -79.77 -1.06
N ALA A 35 -26.08 -79.08 -0.15
CA ALA A 35 -27.25 -78.30 -0.52
C ALA A 35 -26.86 -77.23 -1.56
N PRO A 36 -27.81 -76.73 -2.38
CA PRO A 36 -27.56 -75.57 -3.22
C PRO A 36 -26.99 -74.43 -2.36
N PRO A 37 -25.94 -73.72 -2.81
CA PRO A 37 -25.42 -72.59 -2.05
C PRO A 37 -26.56 -71.59 -1.81
N ALA A 38 -26.68 -71.12 -0.57
CA ALA A 38 -27.61 -70.06 -0.25
C ALA A 38 -27.30 -68.82 -1.12
N PRO A 39 -28.29 -67.97 -1.44
CA PRO A 39 -28.05 -66.74 -2.18
C PRO A 39 -26.94 -65.95 -1.48
N GLN A 40 -25.80 -65.79 -2.15
CA GLN A 40 -24.74 -64.92 -1.65
C GLN A 40 -25.22 -63.48 -1.85
N GLU A 41 -25.27 -62.71 -0.77
CA GLU A 41 -25.53 -61.27 -0.85
C GLU A 41 -24.41 -60.62 -1.68
N THR A 42 -24.78 -59.84 -2.69
CA THR A 42 -23.79 -59.11 -3.49
C THR A 42 -23.23 -57.97 -2.65
N THR A 43 -21.90 -57.88 -2.54
CA THR A 43 -21.23 -56.72 -1.94
C THR A 43 -20.36 -56.03 -2.98
N VAL A 44 -20.27 -54.71 -2.88
CA VAL A 44 -19.42 -53.84 -3.70
C VAL A 44 -18.69 -52.91 -2.73
N GLU A 45 -17.36 -52.94 -2.74
CA GLU A 45 -16.51 -52.19 -1.80
C GLU A 45 -15.32 -51.57 -2.54
N PHE A 46 -15.07 -50.28 -2.32
CA PHE A 46 -13.85 -49.63 -2.82
C PHE A 46 -12.63 -50.02 -1.97
N GLU A 47 -11.47 -50.20 -2.61
CA GLU A 47 -10.22 -50.54 -1.91
C GLU A 47 -9.57 -49.36 -1.16
N SER A 48 -10.12 -48.16 -1.29
CA SER A 48 -9.64 -46.93 -0.64
C SER A 48 -10.82 -46.02 -0.27
N PRO A 49 -10.73 -45.23 0.82
CA PRO A 49 -11.86 -44.44 1.32
C PRO A 49 -12.16 -43.19 0.48
N ASP A 50 -11.12 -42.47 0.06
CA ASP A 50 -11.19 -41.22 -0.71
C ASP A 50 -10.07 -41.22 -1.77
N VAL A 51 -10.24 -40.45 -2.85
CA VAL A 51 -9.26 -40.29 -3.93
C VAL A 51 -8.97 -38.82 -4.19
N PHE A 52 -7.69 -38.48 -4.34
CA PHE A 52 -7.21 -37.14 -4.70
C PHE A 52 -6.43 -37.24 -6.01
N ILE A 53 -6.76 -36.42 -7.00
CA ILE A 53 -6.06 -36.33 -8.30
C ILE A 53 -5.87 -34.87 -8.70
N ASP A 54 -4.81 -34.54 -9.43
CA ASP A 54 -4.68 -33.19 -10.01
C ASP A 54 -5.56 -33.02 -11.26
N ILE A 55 -5.94 -31.79 -11.55
CA ILE A 55 -6.71 -31.45 -12.75
C ILE A 55 -6.00 -31.89 -14.05
N GLY A 56 -6.70 -32.64 -14.89
CA GLY A 56 -6.18 -33.24 -16.11
C GLY A 56 -5.52 -34.61 -15.92
N GLU A 57 -5.31 -35.08 -14.69
CA GLU A 57 -4.82 -36.44 -14.44
C GLU A 57 -5.92 -37.49 -14.66
N GLU A 58 -5.49 -38.75 -14.75
CA GLU A 58 -6.37 -39.91 -14.84
C GLU A 58 -5.93 -40.99 -13.85
N GLN A 59 -6.88 -41.63 -13.17
CA GLN A 59 -6.60 -42.73 -12.23
C GLN A 59 -7.58 -43.88 -12.43
N LYS A 60 -7.13 -45.12 -12.21
CA LYS A 60 -8.02 -46.30 -12.18
C LYS A 60 -8.59 -46.47 -10.78
N LEU A 61 -9.91 -46.59 -10.65
CA LEU A 61 -10.55 -47.01 -9.41
C LEU A 61 -10.58 -48.53 -9.31
N ASN A 62 -10.17 -49.08 -8.17
CA ASN A 62 -10.31 -50.49 -7.87
C ASN A 62 -11.53 -50.71 -6.96
N VAL A 63 -12.40 -51.61 -7.38
CA VAL A 63 -13.58 -52.02 -6.62
C VAL A 63 -13.59 -53.53 -6.50
N LYS A 64 -13.91 -54.02 -5.30
CA LYS A 64 -14.01 -55.44 -4.98
C LYS A 64 -15.48 -55.82 -4.95
N VAL A 65 -15.85 -56.82 -5.75
CA VAL A 65 -17.21 -57.35 -5.84
C VAL A 65 -17.23 -58.79 -5.33
N THR A 66 -18.22 -59.14 -4.51
CA THR A 66 -18.43 -60.52 -4.04
C THR A 66 -19.86 -60.97 -4.38
N PRO A 67 -20.06 -62.11 -5.08
CA PRO A 67 -19.05 -62.90 -5.80
C PRO A 67 -18.37 -62.08 -6.91
N GLU A 68 -17.20 -62.55 -7.38
CA GLU A 68 -16.44 -61.91 -8.46
C GLU A 68 -17.25 -61.91 -9.77
N VAL A 69 -17.28 -60.75 -10.45
CA VAL A 69 -18.00 -60.53 -11.71
C VAL A 69 -17.04 -60.05 -12.80
N ALA A 70 -17.44 -60.11 -14.07
CA ALA A 70 -16.66 -59.51 -15.15
C ALA A 70 -16.59 -57.97 -14.99
N PRO A 71 -15.47 -57.30 -15.29
CA PRO A 71 -15.36 -55.84 -15.17
C PRO A 71 -16.44 -55.07 -15.96
N GLU A 72 -16.90 -55.63 -17.08
CA GLU A 72 -17.94 -55.06 -17.94
C GLU A 72 -19.36 -55.13 -17.33
N GLU A 73 -19.56 -55.87 -16.23
CA GLU A 73 -20.82 -55.91 -15.49
C GLU A 73 -20.95 -54.75 -14.48
N ILE A 74 -19.86 -54.01 -14.22
CA ILE A 74 -19.80 -52.91 -13.25
C ILE A 74 -20.27 -51.62 -13.93
N GLN A 75 -21.36 -51.04 -13.43
CA GLN A 75 -21.88 -49.77 -13.94
C GLN A 75 -21.23 -48.60 -13.18
N TRP A 76 -20.41 -47.84 -13.90
CA TRP A 76 -19.74 -46.65 -13.38
C TRP A 76 -20.55 -45.38 -13.67
N LYS A 77 -20.56 -44.45 -12.71
CA LYS A 77 -21.19 -43.14 -12.85
C LYS A 77 -20.53 -42.10 -11.94
N SER A 78 -20.37 -40.87 -12.43
CA SER A 78 -20.11 -39.69 -11.60
C SER A 78 -21.42 -38.98 -11.24
N ASP A 79 -21.51 -38.38 -10.05
CA ASP A 79 -22.61 -37.45 -9.72
C ASP A 79 -22.40 -36.04 -10.31
N ASN A 80 -21.16 -35.69 -10.68
CA ASN A 80 -20.81 -34.42 -11.30
C ASN A 80 -19.66 -34.57 -12.32
N GLU A 81 -20.03 -34.73 -13.59
CA GLU A 81 -19.10 -34.87 -14.73
C GLU A 81 -18.34 -33.57 -15.06
N ASP A 82 -18.79 -32.40 -14.59
CA ASP A 82 -18.04 -31.14 -14.75
C ASP A 82 -16.79 -31.09 -13.84
N ILE A 83 -16.76 -31.91 -12.77
CA ILE A 83 -15.61 -32.05 -11.85
C ILE A 83 -14.80 -33.30 -12.21
N VAL A 84 -15.44 -34.47 -12.30
CA VAL A 84 -14.76 -35.74 -12.63
C VAL A 84 -15.63 -36.60 -13.54
N THR A 85 -15.06 -37.06 -14.65
CA THR A 85 -15.68 -38.08 -15.50
C THR A 85 -15.13 -39.46 -15.16
N VAL A 86 -15.92 -40.52 -15.34
CA VAL A 86 -15.49 -41.92 -15.22
C VAL A 86 -15.85 -42.70 -16.48
N ASP A 87 -14.93 -43.52 -17.01
CA ASP A 87 -15.19 -44.37 -18.17
C ASP A 87 -15.83 -45.71 -17.81
N GLN A 88 -16.19 -46.49 -18.84
CA GLN A 88 -16.83 -47.81 -18.67
C GLN A 88 -15.99 -48.83 -17.92
N GLU A 89 -14.67 -48.63 -17.83
CA GLU A 89 -13.79 -49.54 -17.11
C GLU A 89 -13.49 -49.06 -15.68
N GLY A 90 -14.01 -47.90 -15.24
CA GLY A 90 -13.71 -47.31 -13.93
C GLY A 90 -12.45 -46.45 -13.88
N LYS A 91 -11.99 -45.92 -15.02
CA LYS A 91 -10.92 -44.92 -15.07
C LYS A 91 -11.52 -43.53 -14.92
N ILE A 92 -11.13 -42.79 -13.90
CA ILE A 92 -11.54 -41.40 -13.67
C ILE A 92 -10.58 -40.43 -14.38
N HIS A 93 -11.10 -39.25 -14.74
CA HIS A 93 -10.35 -38.10 -15.26
C HIS A 93 -10.83 -36.81 -14.61
N GLY A 94 -9.89 -36.02 -14.06
CA GLY A 94 -10.18 -34.76 -13.37
C GLY A 94 -10.40 -33.61 -14.35
N VAL A 95 -11.62 -33.08 -14.42
CA VAL A 95 -12.04 -32.03 -15.37
C VAL A 95 -11.89 -30.63 -14.76
N ALA A 96 -12.34 -30.45 -13.52
CA ALA A 96 -12.33 -29.18 -12.80
C ALA A 96 -12.16 -29.41 -11.29
N GLY A 97 -11.68 -28.41 -10.57
CA GLY A 97 -11.44 -28.48 -9.13
C GLY A 97 -12.71 -28.54 -8.29
N GLY A 98 -12.73 -29.43 -7.30
CA GLY A 98 -13.84 -29.62 -6.38
C GLY A 98 -14.05 -31.09 -6.01
N GLU A 99 -15.19 -31.35 -5.39
CA GLU A 99 -15.61 -32.66 -4.87
C GLU A 99 -16.73 -33.27 -5.73
N ALA A 100 -16.62 -34.56 -6.03
CA ALA A 100 -17.66 -35.34 -6.72
C ALA A 100 -17.63 -36.81 -6.27
N ASN A 101 -18.78 -37.47 -6.22
CA ASN A 101 -18.89 -38.88 -5.88
C ASN A 101 -18.92 -39.74 -7.13
N VAL A 102 -18.01 -40.72 -7.20
CA VAL A 102 -18.03 -41.75 -8.23
C VAL A 102 -18.62 -43.03 -7.64
N SER A 103 -19.55 -43.64 -8.37
CA SER A 103 -20.22 -44.85 -7.94
C SER A 103 -19.98 -46.03 -8.86
N ALA A 104 -19.83 -47.21 -8.25
CA ALA A 104 -19.85 -48.51 -8.91
C ALA A 104 -21.12 -49.26 -8.49
N GLU A 105 -21.91 -49.74 -9.46
CA GLU A 105 -23.13 -50.52 -9.20
C GLU A 105 -23.09 -51.88 -9.91
N VAL A 106 -23.41 -52.95 -9.17
CA VAL A 106 -23.54 -54.33 -9.68
C VAL A 106 -24.82 -54.94 -9.12
N ASN A 107 -25.67 -55.50 -9.98
CA ASN A 107 -26.94 -56.15 -9.59
C ASN A 107 -27.86 -55.33 -8.66
N GLY A 108 -27.81 -54.00 -8.75
CA GLY A 108 -28.58 -53.07 -7.90
C GLY A 108 -27.94 -52.77 -6.53
N VAL A 109 -26.74 -53.29 -6.26
CA VAL A 109 -25.93 -52.92 -5.09
C VAL A 109 -24.92 -51.86 -5.52
N LYS A 110 -24.95 -50.72 -4.84
CA LYS A 110 -24.17 -49.52 -5.16
C LYS A 110 -23.15 -49.22 -4.07
N ALA A 111 -21.91 -48.94 -4.46
CA ALA A 111 -20.90 -48.28 -3.64
C ALA A 111 -20.61 -46.86 -4.18
N GLU A 112 -20.17 -45.96 -3.31
CA GLU A 112 -19.75 -44.59 -3.65
C GLU A 112 -18.37 -44.32 -3.04
N ILE A 113 -17.54 -43.55 -3.76
CA ILE A 113 -16.24 -43.03 -3.29
C ILE A 113 -16.17 -41.52 -3.59
N LEU A 114 -15.64 -40.75 -2.65
CA LEU A 114 -15.38 -39.33 -2.85
C LEU A 114 -14.11 -39.15 -3.68
N VAL A 115 -14.21 -38.37 -4.75
CA VAL A 115 -13.07 -37.91 -5.54
C VAL A 115 -12.93 -36.40 -5.38
N VAL A 116 -11.75 -35.97 -4.98
CA VAL A 116 -11.36 -34.57 -4.85
C VAL A 116 -10.37 -34.24 -5.98
N VAL A 117 -10.74 -33.30 -6.84
CA VAL A 117 -9.87 -32.81 -7.91
C VAL A 117 -9.13 -31.57 -7.43
N CYS A 118 -7.81 -31.67 -7.37
CA CYS A 118 -6.91 -30.64 -6.88
C CYS A 118 -6.57 -29.60 -7.96
N VAL A 119 -6.45 -28.34 -7.53
CA VAL A 119 -6.06 -27.20 -8.39
C VAL A 119 -5.00 -26.39 -7.65
N PRO A 120 -3.95 -25.89 -8.33
CA PRO A 120 -2.93 -25.08 -7.68
C PRO A 120 -3.50 -23.80 -7.06
N VAL A 121 -3.35 -23.69 -5.74
CA VAL A 121 -3.75 -22.52 -4.91
C VAL A 121 -2.57 -21.98 -4.08
N SER A 122 -1.35 -22.42 -4.41
CA SER A 122 -0.10 -21.95 -3.80
C SER A 122 0.90 -21.64 -4.91
N TYR A 123 1.39 -20.40 -4.95
CA TYR A 123 2.27 -19.88 -5.99
C TYR A 123 3.47 -19.21 -5.36
N THR A 124 4.67 -19.50 -5.86
CA THR A 124 5.93 -18.88 -5.42
C THR A 124 6.69 -18.36 -6.64
N ALA A 125 7.22 -17.14 -6.55
CA ALA A 125 8.08 -16.54 -7.55
C ALA A 125 9.27 -15.81 -6.90
N ASP A 126 10.21 -15.31 -7.70
CA ASP A 126 11.32 -14.51 -7.20
C ASP A 126 10.83 -13.13 -6.75
N THR A 127 10.03 -12.42 -7.58
CA THR A 127 9.32 -11.20 -7.20
C THR A 127 7.82 -11.32 -7.46
N PHE A 128 7.01 -10.43 -6.87
CA PHE A 128 5.56 -10.43 -7.13
C PHE A 128 5.20 -10.04 -8.57
N THR A 129 6.06 -9.31 -9.26
CA THR A 129 5.93 -9.01 -10.70
C THR A 129 6.19 -10.23 -11.59
N ASP A 130 6.84 -11.28 -11.08
CA ASP A 130 7.08 -12.54 -11.79
C ASP A 130 5.93 -13.56 -11.60
N LEU A 131 4.90 -13.24 -10.81
CA LEU A 131 3.70 -14.08 -10.72
C LEU A 131 2.88 -14.00 -12.01
N ASP A 132 2.64 -15.17 -12.61
CA ASP A 132 1.72 -15.35 -13.73
C ASP A 132 0.26 -15.21 -13.26
N GLN A 133 -0.21 -13.96 -13.18
CA GLN A 133 -1.54 -13.60 -12.69
C GLN A 133 -2.66 -14.16 -13.58
N ASP A 134 -2.44 -14.27 -14.89
CA ASP A 134 -3.39 -14.86 -15.83
C ASP A 134 -3.56 -16.37 -15.55
N LYS A 135 -2.47 -17.10 -15.32
CA LYS A 135 -2.51 -18.52 -14.93
C LYS A 135 -3.15 -18.73 -13.56
N ILE A 136 -2.86 -17.87 -12.58
CA ILE A 136 -3.52 -17.91 -11.26
C ILE A 136 -5.04 -17.77 -11.44
N LEU A 137 -5.49 -16.75 -12.18
CA LEU A 137 -6.91 -16.51 -12.43
C LEU A 137 -7.56 -17.66 -13.23
N GLN A 138 -6.88 -18.20 -14.24
CA GLN A 138 -7.35 -19.36 -14.99
C GLN A 138 -7.53 -20.59 -14.12
N ASN A 139 -6.63 -20.84 -13.16
CA ASN A 139 -6.76 -21.96 -12.23
C ASN A 139 -7.92 -21.74 -11.24
N LEU A 140 -8.05 -20.54 -10.65
CA LEU A 140 -9.19 -20.22 -9.77
C LEU A 140 -10.55 -20.33 -10.50
N ASN A 141 -10.61 -19.98 -11.79
CA ASN A 141 -11.81 -20.15 -12.61
C ASN A 141 -12.18 -21.60 -12.91
N LYS A 142 -11.31 -22.57 -12.61
CA LYS A 142 -11.60 -24.01 -12.72
C LYS A 142 -12.08 -24.63 -11.41
N ILE A 143 -12.25 -23.87 -10.33
CA ILE A 143 -12.82 -24.38 -9.08
C ILE A 143 -14.34 -24.21 -9.14
N LEU A 144 -15.08 -25.34 -9.11
CA LEU A 144 -16.54 -25.39 -9.30
C LEU A 144 -17.30 -25.83 -8.04
N GLY A 145 -16.60 -26.39 -7.04
CA GLY A 145 -17.21 -26.90 -5.82
C GLY A 145 -16.43 -26.51 -4.56
N PRO A 146 -16.88 -26.95 -3.37
CA PRO A 146 -16.06 -26.88 -2.17
C PRO A 146 -14.76 -27.66 -2.36
N MET A 147 -13.72 -27.22 -1.66
CA MET A 147 -12.44 -27.92 -1.53
C MET A 147 -12.02 -27.83 -0.05
N GLU A 148 -11.14 -28.73 0.40
CA GLU A 148 -10.54 -28.67 1.75
C GLU A 148 -9.59 -27.47 1.98
N VAL A 149 -9.42 -26.58 0.98
CA VAL A 149 -8.56 -25.40 1.09
C VAL A 149 -9.39 -24.14 1.29
N ASP A 150 -8.97 -23.30 2.24
CA ASP A 150 -9.65 -22.05 2.64
C ASP A 150 -8.89 -20.79 2.18
N SER A 151 -7.76 -20.94 1.48
CA SER A 151 -6.90 -19.83 1.13
C SER A 151 -6.06 -20.00 -0.14
N LEU A 152 -5.89 -18.89 -0.85
CA LEU A 152 -4.92 -18.71 -1.93
C LEU A 152 -3.62 -18.16 -1.34
N SER A 153 -2.50 -18.87 -1.53
CA SER A 153 -1.18 -18.41 -1.08
C SER A 153 -0.32 -17.92 -2.24
N LEU A 154 0.14 -16.68 -2.16
CA LEU A 154 1.04 -16.04 -3.12
C LEU A 154 2.33 -15.64 -2.40
N LYS A 155 3.50 -16.07 -2.88
CA LYS A 155 4.78 -15.86 -2.20
C LYS A 155 5.84 -15.28 -3.14
N ALA A 156 6.56 -14.27 -2.66
CA ALA A 156 7.68 -13.63 -3.37
C ALA A 156 8.84 -13.33 -2.41
N LYS A 157 10.05 -13.10 -2.93
CA LYS A 157 11.21 -12.64 -2.13
C LYS A 157 11.26 -11.12 -2.08
N MET A 158 11.64 -10.59 -0.93
CA MET A 158 11.75 -9.16 -0.65
C MET A 158 13.04 -8.55 -1.19
N ALA A 159 12.92 -7.45 -1.94
CA ALA A 159 14.01 -6.60 -2.38
C ALA A 159 14.57 -5.72 -1.25
N ALA A 160 15.82 -5.27 -1.39
CA ALA A 160 16.54 -4.53 -0.34
C ALA A 160 16.07 -3.08 -0.13
N ASN A 161 15.22 -2.56 -1.01
CA ASN A 161 14.81 -1.15 -1.08
C ASN A 161 13.27 -0.98 -1.05
N GLY A 162 12.59 -1.89 -0.34
CA GLY A 162 11.13 -2.01 -0.39
C GLY A 162 10.62 -2.67 -1.67
N GLN A 163 9.35 -3.03 -1.69
CA GLN A 163 8.72 -3.63 -2.86
C GLN A 163 7.22 -3.36 -2.89
N SER A 164 6.70 -3.06 -4.09
CA SER A 164 5.27 -3.01 -4.39
C SER A 164 4.82 -4.34 -4.98
N MET A 165 3.63 -4.76 -4.60
CA MET A 165 2.88 -5.84 -5.23
C MET A 165 1.62 -5.25 -5.87
N MET A 166 1.52 -5.32 -7.20
CA MET A 166 0.25 -5.09 -7.89
C MET A 166 -0.50 -6.42 -8.00
N LEU A 167 -1.55 -6.62 -7.20
CA LEU A 167 -2.40 -7.81 -7.26
C LEU A 167 -3.70 -7.51 -8.01
N SER A 168 -4.00 -8.26 -9.07
CA SER A 168 -5.22 -8.07 -9.85
C SER A 168 -6.48 -8.24 -8.99
N HIS A 169 -7.38 -7.27 -9.10
CA HIS A 169 -8.71 -7.34 -8.48
C HIS A 169 -9.54 -8.53 -8.95
N GLN A 170 -9.27 -9.08 -10.15
CA GLN A 170 -9.95 -10.27 -10.63
C GLN A 170 -9.57 -11.50 -9.79
N ILE A 171 -8.29 -11.63 -9.40
CA ILE A 171 -7.82 -12.69 -8.51
C ILE A 171 -8.47 -12.54 -7.12
N ILE A 172 -8.45 -11.32 -6.57
CA ILE A 172 -9.01 -11.06 -5.23
C ILE A 172 -10.53 -11.31 -5.22
N ASN A 173 -11.27 -10.73 -6.19
CA ASN A 173 -12.71 -10.92 -6.28
C ASN A 173 -13.09 -12.40 -6.52
N LYS A 174 -12.32 -13.14 -7.34
CA LYS A 174 -12.57 -14.57 -7.57
C LYS A 174 -12.26 -15.43 -6.34
N ALA A 175 -11.20 -15.12 -5.60
CA ALA A 175 -10.94 -15.78 -4.32
C ALA A 175 -12.06 -15.51 -3.31
N ILE A 176 -12.59 -14.28 -3.24
CA ILE A 176 -13.73 -13.95 -2.37
C ILE A 176 -15.01 -14.70 -2.80
N GLU A 177 -15.28 -14.81 -4.10
CA GLU A 177 -16.39 -15.62 -4.65
C GLU A 177 -16.30 -17.09 -4.21
N LEU A 178 -15.08 -17.65 -4.21
CA LEU A 178 -14.77 -19.00 -3.75
C LEU A 178 -14.70 -19.14 -2.21
N GLN A 179 -14.96 -18.05 -1.47
CA GLN A 179 -14.82 -17.98 -0.01
C GLN A 179 -13.40 -18.30 0.50
N TYR A 180 -12.38 -17.89 -0.24
CA TYR A 180 -10.97 -18.03 0.15
C TYR A 180 -10.44 -16.74 0.77
N ALA A 181 -9.58 -16.88 1.78
CA ALA A 181 -8.66 -15.81 2.16
C ALA A 181 -7.53 -15.70 1.12
N VAL A 182 -7.08 -14.49 0.80
CA VAL A 182 -5.90 -14.30 -0.07
C VAL A 182 -4.72 -13.91 0.81
N ASN A 183 -3.70 -14.77 0.85
CA ASN A 183 -2.50 -14.60 1.65
C ASN A 183 -1.31 -14.33 0.75
N ALA A 184 -0.90 -13.06 0.67
CA ALA A 184 0.23 -12.62 -0.13
C ALA A 184 1.42 -12.28 0.78
N THR A 185 2.41 -13.17 0.81
CA THR A 185 3.57 -13.13 1.69
C THR A 185 4.83 -12.68 0.95
N LEU A 186 5.57 -11.72 1.52
CA LEU A 186 6.94 -11.42 1.15
C LEU A 186 7.93 -12.10 2.11
N LEU A 187 8.94 -12.72 1.52
CA LEU A 187 9.93 -13.54 2.21
C LEU A 187 11.27 -12.79 2.35
N LYS A 188 11.85 -12.83 3.55
CA LYS A 188 13.24 -12.46 3.82
C LYS A 188 14.20 -13.34 3.01
N SER A 189 15.47 -12.93 2.88
CA SER A 189 16.49 -13.68 2.14
C SER A 189 16.82 -15.06 2.73
N ASP A 190 16.45 -15.33 3.99
CA ASP A 190 16.55 -16.64 4.64
C ASP A 190 15.32 -17.53 4.44
N GLY A 191 14.32 -17.07 3.66
CA GLY A 191 13.09 -17.77 3.35
C GLY A 191 11.99 -17.65 4.41
N LYS A 192 12.20 -16.93 5.52
CA LYS A 192 11.15 -16.62 6.49
C LYS A 192 10.24 -15.51 5.98
N GLU A 193 9.04 -15.40 6.55
CA GLU A 193 8.14 -14.30 6.24
C GLU A 193 8.71 -12.97 6.78
N ALA A 194 8.69 -11.93 5.95
CA ALA A 194 8.93 -10.55 6.36
C ALA A 194 7.60 -9.92 6.80
N TYR A 195 6.61 -10.00 5.91
CA TYR A 195 5.24 -9.58 6.13
C TYR A 195 4.29 -10.29 5.16
N ARG A 196 3.01 -10.34 5.52
CA ARG A 196 1.93 -10.97 4.78
C ARG A 196 0.72 -10.04 4.76
N TRP A 197 0.18 -9.80 3.58
CA TRP A 197 -1.17 -9.24 3.42
C TRP A 197 -2.17 -10.38 3.36
N SER A 198 -3.19 -10.29 4.21
CA SER A 198 -4.31 -11.23 4.25
C SER A 198 -5.61 -10.49 3.94
N PHE A 199 -6.33 -10.94 2.91
CA PHE A 199 -7.63 -10.38 2.50
C PHE A 199 -8.74 -11.40 2.79
N ASN A 200 -9.95 -10.90 3.09
CA ASN A 200 -11.13 -11.74 3.31
C ASN A 200 -10.98 -12.73 4.49
N THR A 201 -10.22 -12.37 5.54
CA THR A 201 -9.97 -13.27 6.68
C THR A 201 -11.23 -13.59 7.50
N ASP A 202 -12.18 -12.67 7.55
CA ASP A 202 -13.47 -12.84 8.23
C ASP A 202 -14.51 -13.61 7.36
N LEU A 203 -14.19 -13.93 6.09
CA LEU A 203 -15.03 -14.65 5.11
C LEU A 203 -16.45 -14.08 4.92
N ASP A 204 -16.62 -12.77 5.03
CA ASP A 204 -17.94 -12.11 4.95
C ASP A 204 -18.53 -12.02 3.53
N GLY A 205 -17.72 -12.28 2.50
CA GLY A 205 -18.19 -12.41 1.12
C GLY A 205 -18.59 -11.10 0.45
N THR A 206 -18.01 -9.95 0.83
CA THR A 206 -18.33 -8.64 0.22
C THR A 206 -17.24 -8.07 -0.70
N PRO A 207 -17.08 -8.58 -1.95
CA PRO A 207 -16.19 -7.99 -2.94
C PRO A 207 -16.85 -6.81 -3.67
N SER A 208 -16.10 -5.71 -3.85
CA SER A 208 -16.48 -4.59 -4.72
C SER A 208 -15.28 -3.89 -5.38
N LEU A 209 -14.14 -4.57 -5.49
CA LEU A 209 -12.91 -3.99 -6.03
C LEU A 209 -13.01 -3.77 -7.54
N THR A 210 -13.04 -2.51 -7.95
CA THR A 210 -13.13 -2.06 -9.35
C THR A 210 -11.78 -1.84 -10.03
N ALA A 211 -10.69 -1.75 -9.26
CA ALA A 211 -9.32 -1.60 -9.74
C ALA A 211 -8.39 -2.60 -9.02
N ALA A 212 -7.33 -3.04 -9.71
CA ALA A 212 -6.25 -3.85 -9.13
C ALA A 212 -5.64 -3.15 -7.90
N VAL A 213 -5.22 -3.95 -6.92
CA VAL A 213 -4.76 -3.45 -5.62
C VAL A 213 -3.25 -3.43 -5.60
N ASP A 214 -2.67 -2.22 -5.56
CA ASP A 214 -1.26 -2.04 -5.23
C ASP A 214 -1.08 -2.11 -3.71
N LEU A 215 -0.15 -2.96 -3.32
CA LEU A 215 0.18 -3.37 -1.97
C LEU A 215 1.68 -3.12 -1.81
N ALA A 216 2.03 -1.84 -1.78
CA ALA A 216 3.35 -1.40 -1.37
C ALA A 216 3.48 -1.49 0.15
N VAL A 217 4.64 -1.95 0.59
CA VAL A 217 5.06 -1.93 1.99
C VAL A 217 6.53 -1.53 2.00
N ASP A 218 6.74 -0.22 1.97
CA ASP A 218 8.00 0.40 2.31
C ASP A 218 8.12 0.43 3.85
N ILE A 219 8.71 -0.63 4.39
CA ILE A 219 9.07 -0.74 5.82
C ILE A 219 10.43 -0.06 6.02
N HIS A 220 10.36 1.21 6.43
CA HIS A 220 11.47 1.97 6.96
C HIS A 220 11.05 2.65 8.26
N ASN A 221 12.05 3.13 9.01
CA ASN A 221 11.75 3.94 10.19
C ASN A 221 11.18 5.30 9.76
N ALA A 222 10.18 5.80 10.47
CA ALA A 222 9.56 7.10 10.19
C ALA A 222 10.51 8.30 10.39
N ASP A 223 11.63 8.13 11.11
CA ASP A 223 12.71 9.12 11.23
C ASP A 223 13.63 9.18 9.98
N GLN A 224 13.60 8.14 9.15
CA GLN A 224 14.28 8.09 7.83
C GLN A 224 13.38 8.58 6.70
N ASP A 225 12.06 8.65 6.94
CA ASP A 225 11.12 9.24 6.00
C ASP A 225 11.14 10.76 6.10
N GLN A 226 11.56 11.43 5.04
CA GLN A 226 11.71 12.90 5.00
C GLN A 226 10.39 13.65 5.23
N ALA A 227 9.24 13.03 4.98
CA ALA A 227 7.92 13.61 5.18
C ALA A 227 7.36 13.40 6.59
N LEU A 228 7.88 12.40 7.32
CA LEU A 228 7.33 11.93 8.59
C LEU A 228 8.31 12.16 9.77
N ALA A 229 9.60 12.29 9.49
CA ALA A 229 10.65 12.48 10.48
C ALA A 229 10.42 13.69 11.40
N ARG A 230 9.73 14.73 10.91
CA ARG A 230 9.33 15.87 11.76
C ARG A 230 8.35 15.46 12.87
N LEU A 231 7.39 14.57 12.58
CA LEU A 231 6.28 14.19 13.46
C LEU A 231 6.69 13.05 14.39
N PHE A 232 7.43 12.09 13.85
CA PHE A 232 7.83 10.87 14.53
C PHE A 232 9.25 10.95 15.12
N LYS A 233 9.78 12.17 15.26
CA LYS A 233 11.09 12.44 15.86
C LYS A 233 11.18 11.88 17.28
N GLY A 234 12.29 11.20 17.57
CA GLY A 234 12.62 10.74 18.92
C GLY A 234 11.97 9.43 19.34
N GLY A 235 11.06 8.89 18.52
CA GLY A 235 10.48 7.56 18.70
C GLY A 235 10.81 6.63 17.55
N LYS A 236 10.36 5.39 17.66
CA LYS A 236 10.31 4.43 16.57
C LYS A 236 8.99 4.61 15.82
N GLY A 237 9.03 4.54 14.51
CA GLY A 237 7.84 4.52 13.67
C GLY A 237 8.04 3.59 12.50
N LEU A 238 7.08 2.73 12.21
CA LEU A 238 7.07 1.84 11.06
C LEU A 238 6.14 2.44 10.01
N VAL A 239 6.70 2.86 8.89
CA VAL A 239 5.91 3.39 7.76
C VAL A 239 5.26 2.22 7.01
N ILE A 240 4.02 2.42 6.56
CA ILE A 240 3.23 1.48 5.77
C ILE A 240 2.52 2.31 4.70
N ASP A 241 3.09 2.38 3.50
CA ASP A 241 2.51 3.12 2.38
C ASP A 241 1.55 2.25 1.56
N ALA A 242 0.29 2.22 1.98
CA ALA A 242 -0.77 1.44 1.36
C ALA A 242 -1.29 2.15 0.08
N LYS A 243 -0.48 2.16 -0.99
CA LYS A 243 -0.63 2.94 -2.24
C LYS A 243 -1.87 2.60 -3.09
N GLN A 244 -3.09 2.92 -2.65
CA GLN A 244 -4.31 2.81 -3.48
C GLN A 244 -5.35 3.91 -3.18
N GLN A 245 -5.99 4.44 -4.22
CA GLN A 245 -7.17 5.30 -4.10
C GLN A 245 -8.44 4.45 -3.96
N GLY A 246 -8.68 3.88 -2.79
CA GLY A 246 -9.87 3.03 -2.56
C GLY A 246 -10.07 2.54 -1.14
N ALA A 247 -11.22 1.89 -0.94
CA ALA A 247 -11.48 1.06 0.24
C ALA A 247 -10.89 -0.34 0.01
N TYR A 248 -10.25 -0.91 1.03
CA TYR A 248 -9.83 -2.30 1.01
C TYR A 248 -11.03 -3.23 1.26
N PRO A 249 -10.97 -4.52 0.86
CA PRO A 249 -11.93 -5.53 1.30
C PRO A 249 -12.06 -5.55 2.83
N ALA A 250 -13.25 -5.87 3.33
CA ALA A 250 -13.43 -6.14 4.74
C ALA A 250 -12.53 -7.32 5.19
N GLY A 251 -12.04 -7.27 6.44
CA GLY A 251 -11.05 -8.23 6.93
C GLY A 251 -9.69 -8.16 6.22
N THR A 252 -9.30 -7.00 5.68
CA THR A 252 -7.91 -6.80 5.20
C THR A 252 -6.98 -6.55 6.38
N GLU A 253 -6.00 -7.44 6.54
CA GLU A 253 -5.03 -7.46 7.63
C GLU A 253 -3.60 -7.48 7.08
N LEU A 254 -2.78 -6.54 7.51
CA LEU A 254 -1.33 -6.59 7.35
C LEU A 254 -0.72 -7.27 8.58
N CYS A 255 -0.02 -8.38 8.35
CA CYS A 255 0.66 -9.17 9.36
C CYS A 255 2.19 -9.07 9.18
N PHE A 256 2.95 -8.82 10.24
CA PHE A 256 4.41 -8.74 10.19
C PHE A 256 5.05 -9.10 11.53
N ALA A 257 6.30 -9.58 11.52
CA ALA A 257 7.02 -9.89 12.75
C ALA A 257 7.51 -8.60 13.44
N ASN A 258 7.15 -8.40 14.71
CA ASN A 258 7.66 -7.27 15.48
C ASN A 258 9.08 -7.55 16.01
N GLU A 259 10.07 -7.14 15.23
CA GLU A 259 11.49 -7.08 15.62
C GLU A 259 11.92 -5.65 16.01
N MET A 260 11.13 -4.62 15.67
CA MET A 260 11.51 -3.20 15.82
C MET A 260 11.19 -2.62 17.19
N PHE A 261 10.00 -2.89 17.73
CA PHE A 261 9.47 -2.17 18.89
C PHE A 261 9.73 -2.88 20.22
N GLY A 262 9.92 -4.20 20.21
CA GLY A 262 9.90 -5.02 21.42
C GLY A 262 8.50 -5.11 22.02
N ASP A 263 8.40 -5.39 23.31
CA ASP A 263 7.14 -5.41 24.05
C ASP A 263 6.62 -3.98 24.29
N ALA A 264 5.62 -3.56 23.51
CA ALA A 264 5.10 -2.18 23.50
C ALA A 264 3.60 -2.10 23.20
N THR A 265 2.96 -1.01 23.63
CA THR A 265 1.65 -0.59 23.08
C THR A 265 1.92 0.55 22.12
N LEU A 266 1.68 0.31 20.84
CA LEU A 266 1.96 1.22 19.75
C LEU A 266 0.68 1.90 19.30
N SER A 267 0.77 3.16 18.90
CA SER A 267 -0.34 3.89 18.30
C SER A 267 -0.25 3.82 16.78
N LEU A 268 -1.34 3.44 16.12
CA LEU A 268 -1.45 3.43 14.67
C LEU A 268 -2.02 4.78 14.21
N TYR A 269 -1.24 5.51 13.41
CA TYR A 269 -1.64 6.77 12.78
C TYR A 269 -1.88 6.56 11.29
N LYS A 270 -2.82 7.32 10.73
CA LYS A 270 -2.93 7.54 9.29
C LYS A 270 -2.55 8.98 8.98
N MET A 271 -1.78 9.18 7.92
CA MET A 271 -1.47 10.50 7.43
C MET A 271 -2.67 11.07 6.66
N GLU A 272 -3.24 12.15 7.19
CA GLU A 272 -4.38 12.85 6.61
C GLU A 272 -4.05 14.35 6.60
N ASN A 273 -4.03 14.95 5.41
CA ASN A 273 -3.61 16.33 5.19
C ASN A 273 -2.33 16.70 5.97
N GLY A 274 -1.30 15.84 5.87
CA GLY A 274 0.03 16.09 6.43
C GLY A 274 0.15 15.93 7.94
N ASN A 275 -0.95 15.59 8.63
CA ASN A 275 -1.02 15.35 10.05
C ASN A 275 -1.20 13.86 10.34
N ALA A 276 -0.65 13.40 11.46
CA ALA A 276 -0.82 12.03 11.92
C ALA A 276 -2.12 11.92 12.74
N VAL A 277 -3.17 11.31 12.17
CA VAL A 277 -4.45 11.11 12.83
C VAL A 277 -4.49 9.69 13.42
N LYS A 278 -4.60 9.58 14.75
CA LYS A 278 -4.65 8.27 15.43
C LYS A 278 -5.89 7.49 14.99
N LYS A 279 -5.68 6.25 14.53
CA LYS A 279 -6.73 5.31 14.09
C LYS A 279 -6.91 4.11 15.02
N GLY A 280 -5.92 3.80 15.86
CA GLY A 280 -6.04 2.72 16.83
C GLY A 280 -4.78 2.53 17.67
N GLU A 281 -4.76 1.43 18.42
CA GLU A 281 -3.63 0.96 19.21
C GLU A 281 -3.39 -0.52 18.96
N VAL A 282 -2.12 -0.93 19.04
CA VAL A 282 -1.65 -2.27 18.71
C VAL A 282 -0.72 -2.71 19.82
N LYS A 283 -1.02 -3.84 20.46
CA LYS A 283 -0.09 -4.46 21.41
C LYS A 283 0.88 -5.33 20.62
N ALA A 284 2.13 -4.91 20.59
CA ALA A 284 3.22 -5.60 19.95
C ALA A 284 4.06 -6.30 21.01
N TYR A 285 4.51 -7.51 20.69
CA TYR A 285 5.40 -8.31 21.54
C TYR A 285 6.62 -8.70 20.72
N GLU A 286 7.80 -8.78 21.34
CA GLU A 286 9.05 -9.06 20.60
C GLU A 286 9.01 -10.47 19.97
N GLY A 287 9.28 -10.55 18.66
CA GLY A 287 9.29 -11.82 17.92
C GLY A 287 7.90 -12.44 17.70
N VAL A 288 6.81 -11.74 18.02
CA VAL A 288 5.43 -12.15 17.73
C VAL A 288 4.92 -11.39 16.51
N GLU A 289 4.05 -12.03 15.73
CA GLU A 289 3.33 -11.38 14.63
C GLU A 289 2.37 -10.29 15.17
N ALA A 290 2.52 -9.07 14.66
CA ALA A 290 1.57 -7.98 14.84
C ALA A 290 0.59 -7.93 13.65
N TYR A 291 -0.67 -7.57 13.94
CA TYR A 291 -1.77 -7.57 12.97
C TYR A 291 -2.41 -6.17 12.91
N LEU A 292 -2.53 -5.62 11.71
CA LEU A 292 -3.12 -4.30 11.46
C LEU A 292 -4.32 -4.42 10.52
N ARG A 293 -5.52 -4.13 11.01
CA ARG A 293 -6.72 -4.03 10.16
C ARG A 293 -6.72 -2.68 9.43
N LEU A 294 -6.75 -2.72 8.10
CA LEU A 294 -6.74 -1.54 7.23
C LEU A 294 -8.02 -1.50 6.39
N SER A 295 -8.76 -0.40 6.45
CA SER A 295 -10.03 -0.21 5.73
C SER A 295 -9.91 0.61 4.45
N THR A 296 -8.82 1.36 4.27
CA THR A 296 -8.59 2.28 3.15
C THR A 296 -7.11 2.35 2.83
N GLY A 297 -6.75 2.69 1.59
CA GLY A 297 -5.38 3.08 1.23
C GLY A 297 -4.92 4.40 1.89
N GLY A 298 -3.63 4.68 1.72
CA GLY A 298 -2.91 5.85 2.23
C GLY A 298 -1.68 5.47 3.06
N VAL A 299 -0.92 6.47 3.50
CA VAL A 299 0.26 6.27 4.37
C VAL A 299 -0.19 6.10 5.81
N TYR A 300 0.23 4.99 6.44
CA TYR A 300 0.06 4.73 7.86
C TYR A 300 1.43 4.71 8.55
N VAL A 301 1.45 5.03 9.84
CA VAL A 301 2.64 4.94 10.69
C VAL A 301 2.26 4.27 11.99
N LEU A 302 2.89 3.16 12.32
CA LEU A 302 2.77 2.52 13.63
C LEU A 302 3.93 2.99 14.50
N SER A 303 3.66 3.67 15.61
CA SER A 303 4.70 4.32 16.42
C SER A 303 4.58 4.03 17.92
N ASP A 304 5.70 4.10 18.64
CA ASP A 304 5.73 4.11 20.10
C ASP A 304 5.39 5.48 20.69
N LEU A 305 5.47 6.57 19.90
CA LEU A 305 5.04 7.89 20.31
C LEU A 305 3.53 7.99 20.52
N THR A 306 3.16 8.81 21.48
CA THR A 306 1.79 9.23 21.76
C THR A 306 1.34 10.37 20.84
N GLU A 307 0.03 10.61 20.80
CA GLU A 307 -0.55 11.74 20.06
C GLU A 307 -0.08 13.08 20.65
N GLU A 308 0.15 13.16 21.97
CA GLU A 308 0.70 14.37 22.62
C GLU A 308 2.14 14.65 22.19
N GLU A 309 3.00 13.62 22.10
CA GLU A 309 4.38 13.75 21.63
C GLU A 309 4.45 14.12 20.14
N ILE A 310 3.59 13.54 19.31
CA ILE A 310 3.51 13.89 17.88
C ILE A 310 2.97 15.31 17.69
N LEU A 311 2.00 15.75 18.50
CA LEU A 311 1.52 17.14 18.51
C LEU A 311 2.58 18.12 19.02
N ALA A 312 3.43 17.72 19.96
CA ALA A 312 4.59 18.50 20.40
C ALA A 312 5.66 18.61 19.30
N ASN A 313 5.96 17.50 18.61
CA ASN A 313 6.80 17.46 17.42
C ASN A 313 6.20 18.29 16.24
N ALA A 314 4.88 18.46 16.21
CA ALA A 314 4.16 19.34 15.29
C ALA A 314 4.03 20.80 15.77
N GLN A 315 4.87 21.25 16.71
CA GLN A 315 4.99 22.68 17.05
C GLN A 315 5.93 23.40 16.08
N ALA A 316 5.69 24.71 15.93
CA ALA A 316 6.44 25.58 15.02
C ALA A 316 7.89 25.78 15.51
N PRO A 317 8.87 26.08 14.63
CA PRO A 317 10.28 26.22 15.02
C PRO A 317 10.45 27.26 16.14
N GLU A 318 11.18 26.89 17.19
CA GLU A 318 11.46 27.75 18.34
C GLU A 318 12.45 28.85 17.98
N THR A 319 13.39 28.56 17.07
CA THR A 319 14.44 29.48 16.65
C THR A 319 14.11 30.15 15.31
N ILE A 320 13.82 31.45 15.37
CA ILE A 320 13.68 32.31 14.19
C ILE A 320 14.87 33.28 14.13
N PHE A 321 15.70 33.15 13.09
CA PHE A 321 16.75 34.11 12.77
C PHE A 321 16.21 35.28 11.95
N THR A 322 16.90 36.41 11.95
CA THR A 322 16.57 37.58 11.14
C THR A 322 17.51 37.77 9.95
N ALA A 323 17.10 38.61 9.01
CA ALA A 323 17.98 39.12 7.96
C ALA A 323 19.23 39.85 8.50
N GLU A 324 19.22 40.33 9.75
CA GLU A 324 20.41 40.89 10.41
C GLU A 324 21.33 39.79 10.94
N ASP A 325 20.80 38.72 11.53
CA ASP A 325 21.59 37.55 11.94
C ASP A 325 22.30 36.90 10.74
N LEU A 326 21.63 36.81 9.59
CA LEU A 326 22.24 36.28 8.37
C LEU A 326 23.42 37.15 7.86
N LYS A 327 23.39 38.47 8.09
CA LYS A 327 24.45 39.41 7.70
C LYS A 327 25.59 39.45 8.72
N ASN A 328 25.26 39.47 10.01
CA ASN A 328 26.19 39.81 11.09
C ASN A 328 26.60 38.61 11.97
N ASN A 329 25.81 37.52 11.96
CA ASN A 329 25.95 36.38 12.85
C ASN A 329 25.71 35.03 12.12
N LYS A 330 26.13 34.93 10.85
CA LYS A 330 25.90 33.73 10.01
C LYS A 330 26.37 32.43 10.66
N GLN A 331 27.40 32.48 11.50
CA GLN A 331 27.89 31.29 12.21
C GLN A 331 26.84 30.70 13.15
N ALA A 332 26.02 31.51 13.85
CA ALA A 332 24.97 30.97 14.72
C ALA A 332 23.87 30.22 13.95
N ILE A 333 23.62 30.59 12.69
CA ILE A 333 22.71 29.87 11.79
C ILE A 333 23.34 28.53 11.37
N LEU A 334 24.62 28.51 11.01
CA LEU A 334 25.35 27.27 10.67
C LEU A 334 25.45 26.32 11.87
N ASP A 335 25.75 26.86 13.05
CA ASP A 335 25.78 26.11 14.31
C ASP A 335 24.38 25.57 14.66
N SER A 336 23.32 26.33 14.36
CA SER A 336 21.95 25.87 14.53
C SER A 336 21.63 24.70 13.59
N LEU A 337 21.91 24.84 12.29
CA LEU A 337 21.69 23.77 11.30
C LEU A 337 22.46 22.48 11.63
N ALA A 338 23.64 22.58 12.24
CA ALA A 338 24.47 21.44 12.61
C ALA A 338 24.10 20.80 13.97
N ASN A 339 23.66 21.59 14.95
CA ASN A 339 23.55 21.14 16.35
C ASN A 339 22.13 21.20 16.94
N THR A 340 21.17 21.91 16.35
CA THR A 340 19.80 21.88 16.88
C THR A 340 19.10 20.57 16.56
N GLU A 341 18.15 20.27 17.43
CA GLU A 341 17.22 19.16 17.26
C GLU A 341 15.95 19.57 16.47
N GLU A 342 15.83 20.84 16.05
CA GLU A 342 14.73 21.35 15.23
C GLU A 342 14.85 20.83 13.77
N PRO A 343 13.76 20.38 13.12
CA PRO A 343 13.81 19.90 11.73
C PRO A 343 13.82 21.03 10.69
N VAL A 344 13.33 22.21 11.06
CA VAL A 344 13.26 23.42 10.23
C VAL A 344 14.01 24.54 10.91
N VAL A 345 14.93 25.21 10.22
CA VAL A 345 15.52 26.48 10.65
C VAL A 345 14.93 27.61 9.82
N CYS A 346 14.41 28.65 10.47
CA CYS A 346 13.72 29.76 9.80
C CYS A 346 14.53 31.06 9.84
N ILE A 347 14.58 31.75 8.70
CA ILE A 347 15.11 33.11 8.58
C ILE A 347 14.01 34.04 8.09
N MET A 348 13.64 35.02 8.91
CA MET A 348 12.68 36.07 8.61
C MET A 348 13.33 37.30 8.01
N PHE A 349 12.78 37.74 6.89
CA PHE A 349 13.13 38.95 6.15
C PHE A 349 11.95 39.93 6.18
N THR A 350 12.25 41.23 6.07
CA THR A 350 11.21 42.27 6.01
C THR A 350 11.17 42.90 4.62
N ALA A 351 10.14 43.69 4.34
CA ALA A 351 10.08 44.51 3.13
C ALA A 351 11.27 45.47 2.95
N ALA A 352 12.03 45.80 4.01
CA ALA A 352 13.28 46.56 3.90
C ALA A 352 14.47 45.71 3.40
N ASP A 353 14.34 44.38 3.48
CA ASP A 353 15.31 43.38 2.99
C ASP A 353 14.94 42.83 1.60
N LYS A 354 14.05 43.50 0.85
CA LYS A 354 13.75 43.14 -0.54
C LYS A 354 15.07 43.06 -1.34
N ALA A 355 15.30 41.92 -2.00
CA ALA A 355 16.55 41.55 -2.68
C ALA A 355 17.73 41.17 -1.75
N ALA A 356 17.48 40.75 -0.51
CA ALA A 356 18.44 39.99 0.27
C ALA A 356 18.86 38.70 -0.45
N VAL A 357 20.05 38.19 -0.12
CA VAL A 357 20.60 36.97 -0.69
C VAL A 357 20.62 35.89 0.38
N MET A 358 20.03 34.74 0.10
CA MET A 358 20.27 33.51 0.84
C MET A 358 21.58 32.89 0.34
N PRO A 359 22.63 32.78 1.17
CA PRO A 359 23.93 32.27 0.73
C PRO A 359 23.89 30.77 0.43
N ALA A 360 24.61 30.35 -0.60
CA ALA A 360 24.75 28.95 -0.99
C ALA A 360 25.23 28.05 0.17
N ASP A 361 26.17 28.53 1.01
CA ASP A 361 26.75 27.75 2.10
C ASP A 361 25.78 27.47 3.26
N VAL A 362 24.76 28.32 3.45
CA VAL A 362 23.68 28.08 4.42
C VAL A 362 22.70 27.03 3.89
N ILE A 363 22.40 27.07 2.59
CA ILE A 363 21.56 26.06 1.92
C ILE A 363 22.27 24.68 1.93
N GLU A 364 23.56 24.64 1.60
CA GLU A 364 24.39 23.43 1.63
C GLU A 364 24.54 22.85 3.05
N ALA A 365 24.70 23.71 4.07
CA ALA A 365 24.73 23.27 5.46
C ALA A 365 23.39 22.64 5.90
N ALA A 366 22.26 23.17 5.44
CA ALA A 366 20.97 22.56 5.69
C ALA A 366 20.84 21.18 5.01
N GLN A 367 21.25 21.04 3.74
CA GLN A 367 21.30 19.76 3.03
C GLN A 367 22.16 18.72 3.76
N ALA A 368 23.39 19.11 4.12
CA ALA A 368 24.37 18.20 4.71
C ALA A 368 23.95 17.65 6.09
N ASN A 369 23.11 18.38 6.83
CA ASN A 369 22.61 18.00 8.15
C ASN A 369 21.16 17.51 8.12
N GLY A 370 20.57 17.29 6.94
CA GLY A 370 19.19 16.80 6.80
C GLY A 370 18.12 17.77 7.31
N LYS A 371 18.41 19.07 7.29
CA LYS A 371 17.52 20.15 7.78
C LYS A 371 16.78 20.82 6.63
N GLN A 372 15.53 21.21 6.89
CA GLN A 372 14.82 22.16 6.04
C GLN A 372 15.21 23.60 6.41
N LEU A 373 15.36 24.45 5.40
CA LEU A 373 15.69 25.87 5.60
C LEU A 373 14.56 26.73 5.05
N ALA A 374 13.85 27.42 5.95
CA ALA A 374 12.77 28.34 5.59
C ALA A 374 13.29 29.77 5.46
N ALA A 375 12.92 30.45 4.38
CA ALA A 375 13.17 31.87 4.16
C ALA A 375 11.84 32.57 3.89
N ALA A 376 11.36 33.36 4.86
CA ALA A 376 10.06 34.02 4.78
C ALA A 376 10.25 35.55 4.72
N LEU A 377 9.66 36.21 3.72
CA LEU A 377 9.64 37.67 3.66
C LEU A 377 8.25 38.20 4.00
N GLN A 378 8.20 39.08 5.00
CA GLN A 378 7.00 39.84 5.34
C GLN A 378 6.93 41.16 4.57
N ASN A 379 5.85 41.33 3.81
CA ASN A 379 5.51 42.54 3.08
C ASN A 379 4.98 43.64 4.01
N GLU A 380 4.86 44.86 3.47
CA GLU A 380 4.37 46.05 4.20
C GLU A 380 2.89 45.95 4.60
N ASP A 381 2.10 45.16 3.88
CA ASP A 381 0.70 44.85 4.17
C ASP A 381 0.53 43.71 5.20
N GLY A 382 1.64 43.14 5.69
CA GLY A 382 1.67 42.00 6.61
C GLY A 382 1.52 40.63 5.94
N SER A 383 1.27 40.56 4.62
CA SER A 383 1.34 39.30 3.88
C SER A 383 2.76 38.74 3.89
N ILE A 384 2.88 37.42 3.80
CA ILE A 384 4.17 36.74 3.81
C ILE A 384 4.19 35.76 2.65
N TYR A 385 5.32 35.70 1.97
CA TYR A 385 5.68 34.62 1.06
C TYR A 385 6.93 33.91 1.59
N MET A 386 7.06 32.62 1.29
CA MET A 386 8.13 31.80 1.86
C MET A 386 8.71 30.83 0.84
N TRP A 387 10.04 30.68 0.85
CA TRP A 387 10.73 29.55 0.26
C TRP A 387 11.07 28.54 1.35
N LEU A 388 10.87 27.26 1.07
CA LEU A 388 11.36 26.15 1.86
C LEU A 388 12.39 25.40 1.02
N PHE A 389 13.67 25.58 1.34
CA PHE A 389 14.78 24.90 0.68
C PHE A 389 14.96 23.50 1.27
N ASN A 390 15.38 22.55 0.42
CA ASN A 390 15.68 21.16 0.79
C ASN A 390 14.48 20.43 1.40
N ALA A 391 13.28 20.83 0.99
CA ALA A 391 12.03 20.42 1.62
C ALA A 391 11.65 18.97 1.28
N TYR A 392 12.16 18.48 0.14
CA TYR A 392 12.37 17.06 -0.14
C TYR A 392 13.89 16.81 -0.07
N GLY A 393 14.31 15.83 0.72
CA GLY A 393 15.73 15.54 0.95
C GLY A 393 16.38 14.93 -0.29
N GLN A 394 17.37 15.64 -0.83
CA GLN A 394 17.98 15.31 -2.10
C GLN A 394 18.96 14.13 -1.99
N THR A 395 18.83 13.15 -2.89
CA THR A 395 19.83 12.08 -3.08
C THR A 395 21.04 12.53 -3.89
N THR A 396 20.96 13.71 -4.52
CA THR A 396 22.07 14.31 -5.27
C THR A 396 22.52 15.62 -4.64
N GLN A 397 23.83 15.77 -4.44
CA GLN A 397 24.44 17.04 -4.06
C GLN A 397 24.46 17.99 -5.26
N GLN A 398 23.30 18.57 -5.60
CA GLN A 398 23.27 19.76 -6.44
C GLN A 398 23.90 20.90 -5.63
N LYS A 399 25.09 21.33 -6.05
CA LYS A 399 25.76 22.50 -5.44
C LYS A 399 24.81 23.69 -5.44
N ALA A 400 24.62 24.32 -4.28
CA ALA A 400 23.72 25.46 -4.19
C ALA A 400 24.35 26.69 -4.87
N MET A 401 23.49 27.65 -5.20
CA MET A 401 23.89 28.99 -5.60
C MET A 401 23.24 30.00 -4.65
N ASP A 402 23.81 31.19 -4.60
CA ASP A 402 23.22 32.31 -3.88
C ASP A 402 21.83 32.61 -4.47
N VAL A 403 20.78 32.52 -3.64
CA VAL A 403 19.39 32.72 -4.07
C VAL A 403 18.93 34.11 -3.64
N LYS A 404 18.56 34.95 -4.61
CA LYS A 404 18.06 36.29 -4.35
C LYS A 404 16.58 36.24 -3.93
N LEU A 405 16.31 36.63 -2.69
CA LEU A 405 14.98 36.62 -2.09
C LEU A 405 14.21 37.89 -2.50
N TYR A 406 13.67 37.84 -3.70
CA TYR A 406 12.73 38.84 -4.21
C TYR A 406 11.53 38.14 -4.84
N ALA A 407 10.34 38.56 -4.45
CA ALA A 407 9.09 38.26 -5.13
C ALA A 407 8.24 39.53 -5.19
N SER A 408 7.55 39.77 -6.31
CA SER A 408 6.47 40.75 -6.39
C SER A 408 5.19 40.10 -6.85
N PHE A 409 4.07 40.54 -6.26
CA PHE A 409 2.73 40.02 -6.54
C PHE A 409 1.87 41.14 -7.10
N THR A 410 1.06 40.85 -8.11
CA THR A 410 0.14 41.82 -8.71
C THR A 410 -1.13 41.11 -9.12
N ASP A 411 -2.28 41.60 -8.64
CA ASP A 411 -3.58 41.18 -9.17
C ASP A 411 -3.69 41.69 -10.62
N VAL A 412 -3.75 40.75 -11.56
CA VAL A 412 -3.87 40.99 -13.00
C VAL A 412 -5.22 40.49 -13.52
N SER A 413 -6.20 40.25 -12.65
CA SER A 413 -7.58 39.87 -13.02
C SER A 413 -8.27 40.95 -13.87
N ALA A 414 -7.83 42.21 -13.77
CA ALA A 414 -8.32 43.33 -14.60
C ALA A 414 -7.46 43.61 -15.84
N ASP A 415 -6.36 42.89 -16.06
CA ASP A 415 -5.44 43.12 -17.18
C ASP A 415 -6.00 42.54 -18.49
N ALA A 416 -6.13 43.39 -19.51
CA ALA A 416 -6.77 43.00 -20.77
C ALA A 416 -5.96 41.98 -21.59
N GLU A 417 -4.63 41.94 -21.45
CA GLU A 417 -3.77 40.95 -22.11
C GLU A 417 -3.86 39.61 -21.38
N MET A 418 -3.88 39.61 -20.04
CA MET A 418 -4.07 38.38 -19.26
C MET A 418 -5.47 37.79 -19.46
N GLN A 419 -6.52 38.63 -19.51
CA GLN A 419 -7.88 38.19 -19.84
C GLN A 419 -8.01 37.64 -21.29
N ALA A 420 -7.15 38.09 -22.22
CA ALA A 420 -7.11 37.52 -23.57
C ALA A 420 -6.44 36.14 -23.62
N LEU A 421 -5.50 35.85 -22.70
CA LEU A 421 -4.84 34.54 -22.56
C LEU A 421 -5.67 33.54 -21.75
N LEU A 422 -6.24 33.97 -20.62
CA LEU A 422 -6.94 33.11 -19.66
C LEU A 422 -8.43 32.94 -19.94
N GLY A 423 -9.02 33.83 -20.73
CA GLY A 423 -10.47 33.95 -20.90
C GLY A 423 -11.07 35.02 -19.98
N ARG A 424 -12.31 35.43 -20.31
CA ARG A 424 -13.01 36.49 -19.58
C ARG A 424 -13.40 36.07 -18.17
N GLU A 425 -13.27 37.01 -17.24
CA GLU A 425 -13.60 36.88 -15.82
C GLU A 425 -12.68 35.90 -15.05
N ALA A 426 -11.58 35.45 -15.67
CA ALA A 426 -10.55 34.66 -15.00
C ALA A 426 -9.89 35.47 -13.87
N LYS A 427 -9.68 34.83 -12.72
CA LYS A 427 -8.89 35.42 -11.64
C LYS A 427 -7.42 35.12 -11.86
N ALA A 428 -6.55 36.10 -11.65
CA ALA A 428 -5.13 35.94 -11.92
C ALA A 428 -4.26 36.82 -11.02
N VAL A 429 -3.22 36.22 -10.43
CA VAL A 429 -2.14 36.92 -9.74
C VAL A 429 -0.84 36.63 -10.49
N ARG A 430 -0.17 37.69 -10.93
CA ARG A 430 1.21 37.63 -11.45
C ARG A 430 2.19 37.61 -10.28
N ILE A 431 3.21 36.75 -10.39
CA ILE A 431 4.22 36.49 -9.39
C ILE A 431 5.59 36.55 -10.08
N ASP A 432 6.41 37.56 -9.78
CA ASP A 432 7.75 37.68 -10.37
C ASP A 432 8.82 37.35 -9.32
N LEU A 433 9.54 36.24 -9.50
CA LEU A 433 10.68 35.86 -8.66
C LEU A 433 12.01 36.37 -9.24
N ALA A 434 13.04 36.49 -8.42
CA ALA A 434 14.35 37.00 -8.82
C ALA A 434 15.05 36.12 -9.88
N HIS A 435 15.31 36.63 -11.09
CA HIS A 435 15.98 35.87 -12.16
C HIS A 435 17.49 35.58 -11.94
N GLU A 436 17.99 35.65 -10.70
CA GLU A 436 19.39 35.38 -10.35
C GLU A 436 19.46 34.21 -9.37
N GLY A 437 20.00 33.09 -9.85
CA GLY A 437 20.09 31.81 -9.13
C GLY A 437 19.07 30.77 -9.62
N ALA A 438 19.54 29.54 -9.84
CA ALA A 438 18.66 28.38 -9.93
C ALA A 438 18.28 27.97 -8.50
N LEU A 439 17.03 27.59 -8.30
CA LEU A 439 16.62 27.03 -7.02
C LEU A 439 17.19 25.61 -6.90
N PRO A 440 17.64 25.17 -5.71
CA PRO A 440 17.91 23.77 -5.47
C PRO A 440 16.69 22.92 -5.82
N GLN A 441 16.89 21.74 -6.42
CA GLN A 441 15.82 20.77 -6.62
C GLN A 441 15.09 20.50 -5.29
N GLY A 442 13.76 20.36 -5.35
CA GLY A 442 12.92 20.24 -4.15
C GLY A 442 12.80 21.51 -3.30
N THR A 443 13.04 22.70 -3.89
CA THR A 443 12.61 23.96 -3.31
C THR A 443 11.12 24.17 -3.55
N VAL A 444 10.39 24.50 -2.49
CA VAL A 444 8.96 24.80 -2.54
C VAL A 444 8.70 26.24 -2.14
N VAL A 445 7.71 26.85 -2.78
CA VAL A 445 7.35 28.25 -2.57
C VAL A 445 5.88 28.34 -2.18
N ALA A 446 5.62 29.08 -1.12
CA ALA A 446 4.28 29.44 -0.69
C ALA A 446 3.96 30.87 -1.16
N PHE A 447 2.89 30.98 -1.95
CA PHE A 447 2.37 32.24 -2.44
C PHE A 447 1.11 32.62 -1.68
N PRO A 448 0.99 33.87 -1.18
CA PRO A 448 -0.28 34.35 -0.66
C PRO A 448 -1.34 34.33 -1.77
N ALA A 449 -2.53 33.83 -1.46
CA ALA A 449 -3.70 33.87 -2.32
C ALA A 449 -4.11 35.32 -2.68
N LEU A 450 -3.68 36.28 -1.85
CA LEU A 450 -4.21 37.64 -1.76
C LEU A 450 -5.73 37.62 -1.53
N SER A 451 -6.41 38.76 -1.55
CA SER A 451 -7.89 38.80 -1.50
C SER A 451 -8.55 38.37 -2.83
N VAL A 452 -7.82 37.66 -3.70
CA VAL A 452 -8.25 37.23 -5.04
C VAL A 452 -8.87 35.83 -4.99
N PHE A 453 -8.19 34.86 -4.37
CA PHE A 453 -8.67 33.47 -4.22
C PHE A 453 -9.16 33.19 -2.79
N ALA A 454 -10.04 32.21 -2.64
CA ALA A 454 -10.62 31.83 -1.35
C ALA A 454 -10.10 30.47 -0.85
N ASP A 455 -10.09 30.25 0.46
CA ASP A 455 -9.79 28.94 1.05
C ASP A 455 -10.71 27.84 0.49
N GLY A 456 -10.13 26.68 0.21
CA GLY A 456 -10.77 25.57 -0.49
C GLY A 456 -10.87 25.74 -2.02
N GLN A 457 -10.43 26.87 -2.59
CA GLN A 457 -10.35 27.04 -4.04
C GLN A 457 -9.14 26.30 -4.61
N THR A 458 -9.32 25.53 -5.68
CA THR A 458 -8.19 25.00 -6.46
C THR A 458 -7.65 26.09 -7.38
N VAL A 459 -6.33 26.22 -7.44
CA VAL A 459 -5.59 27.17 -8.28
C VAL A 459 -4.48 26.47 -9.07
N TYR A 460 -4.08 27.09 -10.17
CA TYR A 460 -3.19 26.56 -11.19
C TYR A 460 -2.06 27.56 -11.47
N LEU A 461 -0.82 27.07 -11.56
CA LEU A 461 0.37 27.87 -11.82
C LEU A 461 0.90 27.61 -13.23
N TYR A 462 1.05 28.69 -13.98
CA TYR A 462 1.70 28.73 -15.29
C TYR A 462 2.93 29.61 -15.22
N GLU A 463 3.96 29.29 -15.97
CA GLU A 463 5.12 30.15 -16.17
C GLU A 463 4.89 31.08 -17.38
N LEU A 464 5.24 32.35 -17.23
CA LEU A 464 5.13 33.39 -18.26
C LEU A 464 6.44 33.51 -19.04
N LYS A 465 6.53 32.81 -20.18
CA LYS A 465 7.69 32.84 -21.09
C LYS A 465 7.34 33.58 -22.37
N ASP A 466 8.09 34.62 -22.70
CA ASP A 466 7.95 35.41 -23.94
C ASP A 466 6.50 35.85 -24.25
N GLY A 467 5.75 36.23 -23.21
CA GLY A 467 4.34 36.64 -23.32
C GLY A 467 3.34 35.48 -23.47
N LYS A 468 3.77 34.23 -23.29
CA LYS A 468 2.94 33.02 -23.33
C LYS A 468 2.92 32.31 -22.00
N LEU A 469 1.84 31.59 -21.74
CA LEU A 469 1.67 30.75 -20.56
C LEU A 469 2.02 29.30 -20.91
N VAL A 470 2.95 28.73 -20.13
CA VAL A 470 3.38 27.33 -20.19
C VAL A 470 3.09 26.69 -18.84
N GLY A 471 2.68 25.42 -18.78
CA GLY A 471 2.44 24.78 -17.49
C GLY A 471 3.71 24.69 -16.65
N ALA A 472 3.61 25.01 -15.36
CA ALA A 472 4.75 25.01 -14.44
C ALA A 472 5.08 23.60 -13.86
N GLY A 473 4.31 22.57 -14.19
CA GLY A 473 4.54 21.19 -13.80
C GLY A 473 5.65 20.50 -14.62
N ALA A 474 6.19 19.40 -14.09
CA ALA A 474 7.31 18.68 -14.70
C ALA A 474 6.98 18.02 -16.06
N ASP A 475 5.70 17.80 -16.35
CA ASP A 475 5.15 17.28 -17.60
C ASP A 475 4.71 18.38 -18.59
N GLY A 476 4.84 19.66 -18.21
CA GLY A 476 4.33 20.80 -18.97
C GLY A 476 2.84 21.11 -18.76
N ALA A 477 2.14 20.37 -17.89
CA ALA A 477 0.82 20.75 -17.40
C ALA A 477 0.94 21.86 -16.34
N PRO A 478 -0.10 22.66 -16.07
CA PRO A 478 -0.06 23.62 -14.96
C PRO A 478 0.09 22.89 -13.61
N ALA A 479 1.00 23.37 -12.77
CA ALA A 479 1.08 22.87 -11.40
C ALA A 479 -0.20 23.27 -10.65
N LYS A 480 -0.73 22.37 -9.81
CA LYS A 480 -2.03 22.53 -9.13
C LYS A 480 -1.81 22.67 -7.63
N SER A 481 -2.53 23.56 -6.98
CA SER A 481 -2.56 23.70 -5.52
C SER A 481 -3.99 23.94 -5.02
N LEU A 482 -4.24 23.64 -3.75
CA LEU A 482 -5.45 24.02 -3.03
C LEU A 482 -5.10 25.23 -2.15
N ILE A 483 -5.92 26.28 -2.17
CA ILE A 483 -5.76 27.36 -1.20
C ILE A 483 -6.18 26.85 0.17
N GLU A 484 -5.24 26.84 1.12
CA GLU A 484 -5.52 26.52 2.51
C GLU A 484 -4.89 27.59 3.40
N GLN A 485 -5.69 28.20 4.29
CA GLN A 485 -5.26 29.29 5.17
C GLN A 485 -4.66 30.51 4.42
N GLY A 486 -5.24 30.85 3.27
CA GLY A 486 -4.85 31.98 2.45
C GLY A 486 -3.56 31.82 1.65
N VAL A 487 -3.01 30.59 1.52
CA VAL A 487 -1.80 30.33 0.71
C VAL A 487 -1.98 29.19 -0.29
N ALA A 488 -1.28 29.32 -1.41
CA ALA A 488 -1.03 28.25 -2.38
C ALA A 488 0.42 27.77 -2.24
N VAL A 489 0.65 26.46 -2.31
CA VAL A 489 1.98 25.85 -2.20
C VAL A 489 2.33 25.14 -3.51
N TYR A 490 3.52 25.41 -4.06
CA TYR A 490 4.01 24.83 -5.32
C TYR A 490 5.49 24.45 -5.24
N GLU A 491 5.87 23.33 -5.87
CA GLU A 491 7.28 23.04 -6.17
C GLU A 491 7.74 23.84 -7.39
N THR A 492 8.93 24.44 -7.30
CA THR A 492 9.52 25.22 -8.38
C THR A 492 11.02 24.93 -8.51
N THR A 493 11.46 24.61 -9.72
CA THR A 493 12.86 24.26 -10.01
C THR A 493 13.76 25.47 -10.30
N HIS A 494 13.17 26.65 -10.47
CA HIS A 494 13.87 27.89 -10.80
C HIS A 494 13.01 29.13 -10.51
N CYS A 495 13.66 30.28 -10.36
CA CYS A 495 12.97 31.56 -10.27
C CYS A 495 12.57 32.07 -11.66
N SER A 496 11.29 32.41 -11.83
CA SER A 496 10.73 32.93 -13.09
C SER A 496 9.55 33.86 -12.79
N SER A 497 8.91 34.37 -13.85
CA SER A 497 7.60 35.01 -13.78
C SER A 497 6.52 33.94 -13.91
N TYR A 498 5.56 33.92 -13.01
CA TYR A 498 4.45 32.98 -12.98
C TYR A 498 3.10 33.70 -12.93
N ILE A 499 2.05 33.03 -13.43
CA ILE A 499 0.65 33.41 -13.26
C ILE A 499 -0.05 32.30 -12.46
N MET A 500 -0.58 32.66 -11.30
CA MET A 500 -1.50 31.82 -10.52
C MET A 500 -2.94 32.20 -10.87
N THR A 501 -3.77 31.22 -11.24
CA THR A 501 -5.13 31.44 -11.77
C THR A 501 -6.09 30.31 -11.38
N ASP A 502 -7.40 30.54 -11.46
CA ASP A 502 -8.43 29.50 -11.35
C ASP A 502 -8.71 28.75 -12.67
N VAL A 503 -8.02 29.12 -13.75
CA VAL A 503 -8.17 28.50 -15.08
C VAL A 503 -7.32 27.22 -15.22
N ALA A 504 -7.99 26.07 -15.18
CA ALA A 504 -7.37 24.75 -15.20
C ALA A 504 -6.64 24.38 -16.50
N GLN A 505 -7.03 24.95 -17.65
CA GLN A 505 -6.49 24.67 -18.98
C GLN A 505 -6.60 25.91 -19.87
N ILE A 506 -5.56 26.19 -20.68
CA ILE A 506 -5.50 27.34 -21.59
C ILE A 506 -5.34 26.83 -23.02
N SER A 507 -6.24 27.23 -23.93
CA SER A 507 -6.17 26.85 -25.34
C SER A 507 -4.93 27.41 -26.02
N GLY A 508 -4.04 26.55 -26.51
CA GLY A 508 -2.81 26.95 -27.21
C GLY A 508 -1.57 27.14 -26.33
N ALA A 509 -1.64 26.79 -25.04
CA ALA A 509 -0.42 26.52 -24.27
C ALA A 509 0.36 25.37 -24.94
N ALA A 510 1.69 25.50 -25.05
CA ALA A 510 2.50 24.57 -25.84
C ALA A 510 2.67 23.21 -25.13
N GLY A 511 1.71 22.30 -25.32
CA GLY A 511 1.68 20.98 -24.68
C GLY A 511 0.76 19.93 -25.34
N GLU A 512 0.32 20.13 -26.59
CA GLU A 512 -0.55 19.16 -27.30
C GLU A 512 0.21 17.95 -27.86
N THR A 513 0.87 17.13 -27.02
CA THR A 513 1.15 15.70 -27.32
C THR A 513 1.37 14.86 -26.06
N ALA A 514 0.29 14.41 -25.41
CA ALA A 514 0.29 13.16 -24.62
C ALA A 514 -1.14 12.61 -24.55
N GLY A 515 -1.30 11.30 -24.80
CA GLY A 515 -2.54 10.58 -24.49
C GLY A 515 -2.66 10.28 -22.98
N PRO A 516 -3.69 9.55 -22.54
CA PRO A 516 -3.84 9.19 -21.13
C PRO A 516 -2.71 8.23 -20.72
N SER A 517 -1.67 8.76 -20.08
CA SER A 517 -0.51 7.98 -19.66
C SER A 517 0.12 8.60 -18.42
N ALA A 518 0.38 7.75 -17.42
CA ALA A 518 1.12 8.03 -16.20
C ALA A 518 0.76 9.35 -15.49
N ALA A 519 -0.20 9.26 -14.56
CA ALA A 519 -0.11 10.10 -13.37
C ALA A 519 1.28 9.87 -12.75
N SER A 520 2.13 10.89 -12.75
CA SER A 520 3.40 10.85 -12.02
C SER A 520 3.06 10.58 -10.54
N PRO A 521 3.87 9.80 -9.78
CA PRO A 521 3.43 9.23 -8.52
C PRO A 521 2.90 10.29 -7.55
N GLN A 522 1.66 10.12 -7.07
CA GLN A 522 1.15 10.90 -5.92
C GLN A 522 1.79 10.42 -4.61
N THR A 523 3.12 10.46 -4.52
CA THR A 523 3.82 10.62 -3.22
C THR A 523 3.57 12.02 -2.64
N GLY A 524 3.08 12.94 -3.48
CA GLY A 524 2.93 14.37 -3.20
C GLY A 524 1.86 14.78 -2.18
N ASP A 525 0.81 14.00 -1.89
CA ASP A 525 -0.28 14.51 -1.02
C ASP A 525 0.16 14.63 0.45
N ALA A 526 0.80 13.61 1.01
CA ALA A 526 1.36 13.68 2.37
C ALA A 526 2.54 14.68 2.46
N GLN A 527 3.35 14.76 1.41
CA GLN A 527 4.52 15.64 1.32
C GLN A 527 4.15 17.12 1.16
N ALA A 528 3.22 17.46 0.26
CA ALA A 528 2.71 18.83 0.08
C ALA A 528 1.92 19.29 1.31
N SER A 529 1.19 18.39 1.98
CA SER A 529 0.49 18.74 3.20
C SER A 529 1.42 18.92 4.41
N MET A 530 2.55 18.19 4.50
CA MET A 530 3.62 18.53 5.44
C MET A 530 4.11 19.96 5.20
N MET A 531 4.32 20.33 3.93
CA MET A 531 4.81 21.67 3.58
C MET A 531 3.82 22.75 3.92
N LEU A 532 2.53 22.52 3.66
CA LEU A 532 1.48 23.41 4.11
C LEU A 532 1.54 23.62 5.62
N TRP A 533 1.79 22.59 6.43
CA TRP A 533 2.00 22.76 7.86
C TRP A 533 3.23 23.63 8.18
N VAL A 534 4.39 23.41 7.55
CA VAL A 534 5.59 24.26 7.78
C VAL A 534 5.32 25.72 7.41
N VAL A 535 4.68 25.93 6.26
CA VAL A 535 4.24 27.23 5.75
C VAL A 535 3.31 27.89 6.76
N VAL A 536 2.20 27.24 7.12
CA VAL A 536 1.22 27.73 8.11
C VAL A 536 1.86 28.03 9.46
N ALA A 537 2.75 27.17 9.96
CA ALA A 537 3.43 27.35 11.23
C ALA A 537 4.33 28.61 11.23
N VAL A 538 5.12 28.83 10.18
CA VAL A 538 5.96 30.03 10.04
C VAL A 538 5.10 31.28 9.81
N LEU A 539 4.04 31.19 9.01
CA LEU A 539 3.07 32.29 8.80
C LEU A 539 2.41 32.71 10.12
N ALA A 540 1.98 31.75 10.95
CA ALA A 540 1.36 32.01 12.24
C ALA A 540 2.34 32.67 13.23
N LEU A 541 3.59 32.18 13.31
CA LEU A 541 4.64 32.78 14.14
C LEU A 541 4.95 34.22 13.72
N ALA A 542 5.14 34.46 12.43
CA ALA A 542 5.42 35.79 11.89
C ALA A 542 4.23 36.75 12.02
N GLY A 543 3.00 36.25 11.89
CA GLY A 543 1.78 36.97 12.23
C GLY A 543 1.73 37.38 13.71
N ALA A 544 2.02 36.46 14.63
CA ALA A 544 2.12 36.76 16.06
C ALA A 544 3.24 37.78 16.39
N GLY A 545 4.35 37.72 15.65
CA GLY A 545 5.44 38.70 15.73
C GLY A 545 5.00 40.14 15.47
N THR A 546 4.09 40.38 14.52
CA THR A 546 3.56 41.74 14.26
C THR A 546 2.80 42.30 15.46
N ALA A 547 2.04 41.48 16.18
CA ALA A 547 1.30 41.89 17.37
C ALA A 547 2.23 42.21 18.57
N ALA A 548 3.39 41.54 18.65
CA ALA A 548 4.42 41.82 19.64
C ALA A 548 5.21 43.11 19.33
N LEU A 549 5.51 43.36 18.05
CA LEU A 549 6.16 44.59 17.58
C LEU A 549 5.23 45.82 17.68
N ALA A 550 3.94 45.66 17.39
CA ALA A 550 2.93 46.72 17.55
C ALA A 550 2.74 47.14 19.02
N LYS A 551 2.97 46.25 19.98
CA LYS A 551 2.97 46.56 21.43
C LYS A 551 4.24 47.26 21.93
N ARG A 552 5.25 47.46 21.07
CA ARG A 552 6.51 48.18 21.38
C ARG A 552 6.66 49.51 20.64
N ARG A 553 5.60 50.02 19.98
CA ARG A 553 5.53 51.37 19.40
C ARG A 553 4.66 52.30 20.23
#